data_AF-A0A1I6IV03-F1
#
_entry.id   AF-A0A1I6IV03-F1
#
_cell.length_a   1.000
_cell.length_b   1.000
_cell.length_c   1.000
_cell.angle_alpha   90.00
_cell.angle_beta   90.00
_cell.angle_gamma   90.00
#
_symmetry.space_group_name_H-M   'P 1'
#
loop_
_entity.id
_entity.type
_entity.pdbx_description
1 polymer ?
#
loop_
_entity_poly.entity_id
_entity_poly.type
_entity_poly.pdbx_seq_one_letter_code
_entity_poly.pdbx_strand_id
1 'polypeptide(L)'
;MNTVRTDSTEPVDAIVSNVTTNTDVTANATANADRSRLAAAGAMAGLLSLALAACGGSGNGSGGPEPEAGAWTTGDLHVHTVQSDDSRTTQTLDFVLGKAFTTHGLDWMAVTNHLRSSKYDNDAKLLPAPVAFAYGMAAYEMPRVKALQAAGSYTGKLIFSGFEWDTPTHDHIGIGIFEGDPTLATSASAMKEFQYVFTNGDESLFQADDLARWKAKYSQRANATAADALKGIAWLKDNYPDTSYAVINHPSRNPGKYTIADFRQMNDLAPKIVFAIEGMVGNQMEPNRGGYTSAYIDANKPNRTYGGTDYVVAQLGGVWDALLGEGRRIWNVANSDSHFEIDAAGNSSGYYPGEYAKNYVWQPKGSTGVAGLLGSLRAGRGFGVFGDLINALDFRASAGGGQATMGQELVASAGQTVTVTLRFKSPAVNNYQRPVNSGNLGNMVPKVHHVDLIVGDVGPKAVPGTPAYDVATNPSTRVLKRFTSADWTLGADGYYSVTTTLPASRSQYLRLRGTNLAEDVPGLSAGGEPLADQPVNTADNATRHDQINDRNYGSLWFYSNPIFVTVK
;
A
#
# COMPACT_ATOMS: atom_id res chain seq x y z
N MET A 1 -32.52 11.00 58.24
CA MET A 1 -33.26 12.27 58.34
C MET A 1 -32.45 13.35 57.62
N ASN A 2 -33.17 14.25 56.93
CA ASN A 2 -32.76 15.46 56.21
C ASN A 2 -32.33 15.36 54.72
N THR A 3 -33.34 15.53 53.85
CA THR A 3 -33.52 16.53 52.75
C THR A 3 -32.30 17.38 52.30
N VAL A 4 -32.11 17.71 51.01
CA VAL A 4 -32.90 18.68 50.19
C VAL A 4 -32.69 18.48 48.66
N ARG A 5 -33.69 18.97 47.89
CA ARG A 5 -33.95 18.93 46.44
C ARG A 5 -33.46 20.19 45.67
N THR A 6 -33.20 19.99 44.36
CA THR A 6 -33.51 20.79 43.14
C THR A 6 -32.94 22.20 42.84
N ASP A 7 -32.20 22.24 41.71
CA ASP A 7 -32.45 22.98 40.44
C ASP A 7 -32.08 24.47 40.27
N SER A 8 -31.41 24.79 39.16
CA SER A 8 -31.49 26.05 38.38
C SER A 8 -30.48 26.13 37.20
N THR A 9 -31.02 26.07 35.97
CA THR A 9 -30.87 27.01 34.81
C THR A 9 -29.50 27.51 34.31
N GLU A 10 -29.14 27.07 33.07
CA GLU A 10 -28.58 27.73 31.83
C GLU A 10 -27.99 29.17 31.82
N PRO A 11 -27.28 29.65 30.76
CA PRO A 11 -26.89 29.04 29.44
C PRO A 11 -25.40 29.22 29.02
N VAL A 12 -25.01 28.58 27.90
CA VAL A 12 -23.72 28.77 27.20
C VAL A 12 -24.01 29.30 25.78
N ASP A 13 -23.51 30.50 25.48
CA ASP A 13 -23.62 31.16 24.17
C ASP A 13 -22.29 31.10 23.37
N ALA A 14 -22.45 30.86 22.06
CA ALA A 14 -21.64 31.24 20.88
C ALA A 14 -20.15 30.83 20.84
N ILE A 15 -19.61 30.29 19.73
CA ILE A 15 -19.39 30.99 18.44
C ILE A 15 -19.47 30.00 17.26
N VAL A 16 -20.43 30.25 16.35
CA VAL A 16 -20.42 29.83 14.94
C VAL A 16 -20.95 31.00 14.12
N SER A 17 -20.20 31.49 13.13
CA SER A 17 -20.77 32.08 11.89
C SER A 17 -19.67 32.37 10.86
N ASN A 18 -19.83 31.84 9.65
CA ASN A 18 -20.03 32.65 8.43
C ASN A 18 -20.08 31.73 7.20
N VAL A 19 -21.31 31.35 6.81
CA VAL A 19 -21.64 30.99 5.43
C VAL A 19 -22.88 31.79 5.08
N THR A 20 -22.74 32.78 4.22
CA THR A 20 -23.84 33.54 3.64
C THR A 20 -24.37 32.77 2.44
N THR A 21 -25.62 32.33 2.55
CA THR A 21 -26.43 31.82 1.44
C THR A 21 -26.98 32.99 0.64
N ASN A 22 -26.97 32.87 -0.68
CA ASN A 22 -27.83 33.65 -1.56
C ASN A 22 -28.66 32.65 -2.36
N THR A 23 -29.91 32.46 -1.95
CA THR A 23 -30.93 31.75 -2.71
C THR A 23 -31.77 32.77 -3.44
N ASP A 24 -31.98 32.60 -4.75
CA ASP A 24 -33.32 32.78 -5.26
C ASP A 24 -33.60 32.15 -6.64
N VAL A 25 -34.84 31.64 -6.72
CA VAL A 25 -35.69 31.33 -7.89
C VAL A 25 -35.55 29.98 -8.64
N THR A 26 -36.33 29.03 -8.12
CA THR A 26 -37.31 28.10 -8.74
C THR A 26 -37.47 27.91 -10.27
N ALA A 27 -37.88 26.65 -10.57
CA ALA A 27 -38.71 26.14 -11.68
C ALA A 27 -38.00 25.59 -12.95
N ASN A 28 -37.92 24.27 -13.11
CA ASN A 28 -39.00 23.45 -13.69
C ASN A 28 -38.59 21.97 -13.81
N ALA A 29 -39.60 21.09 -13.70
CA ALA A 29 -39.47 19.64 -13.66
C ALA A 29 -39.59 18.97 -15.05
N THR A 30 -39.05 17.75 -15.12
CA THR A 30 -39.40 16.61 -16.00
C THR A 30 -39.16 16.69 -17.52
N ALA A 31 -38.30 15.82 -18.04
CA ALA A 31 -38.53 15.06 -19.27
C ALA A 31 -37.68 13.77 -19.31
N ASN A 32 -38.25 12.77 -19.97
CA ASN A 32 -38.03 11.33 -19.84
C ASN A 32 -36.83 10.77 -20.63
N ALA A 33 -36.57 9.48 -20.37
CA ALA A 33 -35.68 8.55 -21.04
C ALA A 33 -35.73 8.53 -22.58
N ASP A 34 -34.57 8.26 -23.21
CA ASP A 34 -34.36 7.19 -24.21
C ASP A 34 -33.02 7.38 -24.93
N ARG A 35 -32.12 6.39 -24.88
CA ARG A 35 -31.10 6.18 -25.94
C ARG A 35 -30.82 4.70 -26.15
N SER A 36 -31.54 4.14 -27.10
CA SER A 36 -31.22 2.89 -27.79
C SER A 36 -30.14 3.10 -28.86
N ARG A 37 -29.23 2.12 -28.95
CA ARG A 37 -28.61 1.51 -30.14
C ARG A 37 -28.32 2.39 -31.36
N LEU A 38 -27.04 2.45 -31.74
CA LEU A 38 -26.64 2.45 -33.16
C LEU A 38 -25.40 1.58 -33.35
N ALA A 39 -25.54 0.55 -34.19
CA ALA A 39 -24.45 -0.20 -34.80
C ALA A 39 -24.65 -0.12 -36.32
N ALA A 40 -23.60 0.22 -37.07
CA ALA A 40 -23.24 -0.41 -38.35
C ALA A 40 -22.09 0.34 -39.06
N ALA A 41 -20.99 -0.40 -39.23
CA ALA A 41 -20.23 -0.65 -40.46
C ALA A 41 -19.62 0.50 -41.32
N GLY A 42 -18.32 0.31 -41.62
CA GLY A 42 -17.57 0.87 -42.75
C GLY A 42 -16.07 0.60 -42.56
N ALA A 43 -15.54 -0.56 -42.97
CA ALA A 43 -14.96 -0.88 -44.28
C ALA A 43 -13.43 -0.65 -44.35
N MET A 44 -12.73 -1.70 -44.82
CA MET A 44 -11.30 -1.82 -45.08
C MET A 44 -10.72 -0.74 -46.00
N ALA A 45 -9.49 -0.30 -45.72
CA ALA A 45 -8.48 -0.02 -46.73
C ALA A 45 -7.08 -0.18 -46.12
N GLY A 46 -6.33 -1.17 -46.59
CA GLY A 46 -4.89 -1.26 -46.35
C GLY A 46 -4.14 -0.32 -47.30
N LEU A 47 -2.99 0.17 -46.86
CA LEU A 47 -1.89 0.55 -47.75
C LEU A 47 -0.56 0.58 -46.98
N LEU A 48 0.38 -0.08 -47.63
CA LEU A 48 1.77 -0.33 -47.28
C LEU A 48 2.62 0.84 -47.82
N SER A 49 3.51 1.42 -47.02
CA SER A 49 4.65 2.21 -47.50
C SER A 49 5.64 2.44 -46.36
N LEU A 50 6.71 1.64 -46.29
CA LEU A 50 8.05 1.89 -46.82
C LEU A 50 8.83 2.98 -46.06
N ALA A 51 9.92 2.53 -45.44
CA ALA A 51 10.93 3.33 -44.78
C ALA A 51 11.62 4.31 -45.74
N LEU A 52 11.85 5.54 -45.28
CA LEU A 52 12.93 6.39 -45.74
C LEU A 52 13.81 6.73 -44.53
N ALA A 53 15.04 6.20 -44.53
CA ALA A 53 16.15 6.77 -43.81
C ALA A 53 16.89 7.73 -44.74
N ALA A 54 17.09 8.99 -44.34
CA ALA A 54 18.16 9.85 -44.83
C ALA A 54 18.38 11.07 -43.91
N CYS A 55 19.55 11.06 -43.27
CA CYS A 55 20.52 12.15 -43.09
C CYS A 55 20.13 13.53 -42.51
N GLY A 56 20.77 13.84 -41.37
CA GLY A 56 21.60 15.05 -41.26
C GLY A 56 20.89 16.36 -40.93
N GLY A 57 20.65 16.61 -39.64
CA GLY A 57 20.31 17.93 -39.12
C GLY A 57 21.03 18.19 -37.82
N SER A 58 22.02 19.08 -37.85
CA SER A 58 22.69 19.64 -36.68
C SER A 58 21.67 20.43 -35.84
N GLY A 59 21.06 19.77 -34.87
CA GLY A 59 20.19 20.37 -33.88
C GLY A 59 20.82 20.24 -32.50
N ASN A 60 20.91 21.36 -31.77
CA ASN A 60 21.17 21.37 -30.34
C ASN A 60 20.11 20.50 -29.63
N GLY A 61 20.43 19.22 -29.45
CA GLY A 61 19.56 18.26 -28.79
C GLY A 61 19.60 18.48 -27.29
N SER A 62 18.74 19.36 -26.77
CA SER A 62 18.26 19.28 -25.39
C SER A 62 17.24 18.14 -25.23
N GLY A 63 17.49 17.01 -25.90
CA GLY A 63 16.69 15.79 -25.78
C GLY A 63 17.26 14.99 -24.62
N GLY A 64 16.74 15.21 -23.41
CA GLY A 64 16.92 14.23 -22.35
C GLY A 64 16.43 12.85 -22.82
N PRO A 65 16.82 11.76 -22.13
CA PRO A 65 16.31 10.42 -22.44
C PRO A 65 14.79 10.44 -22.57
N GLU A 66 14.25 9.81 -23.61
CA GLU A 66 12.79 9.62 -23.68
C GLU A 66 12.31 8.88 -22.42
N PRO A 67 11.14 9.25 -21.86
CA PRO A 67 10.55 8.51 -20.75
C PRO A 67 10.44 7.03 -21.10
N GLU A 68 10.80 6.15 -20.17
CA GLU A 68 10.59 4.70 -20.33
C GLU A 68 9.13 4.46 -20.71
N ALA A 69 8.86 3.70 -21.78
CA ALA A 69 7.50 3.39 -22.17
C ALA A 69 6.86 2.43 -21.15
N GLY A 70 5.60 2.65 -20.79
CA GLY A 70 4.89 1.85 -19.79
C GLY A 70 3.57 2.48 -19.35
N ALA A 71 3.02 1.98 -18.25
CA ALA A 71 1.79 2.50 -17.65
C ALA A 71 1.79 2.38 -16.12
N TRP A 72 1.14 3.34 -15.46
CA TRP A 72 0.80 3.20 -14.04
C TRP A 72 -0.36 2.23 -13.88
N THR A 73 -0.25 1.33 -12.90
CA THR A 73 -1.31 0.41 -12.48
C THR A 73 -1.60 0.61 -11.00
N THR A 74 -2.83 0.34 -10.58
CA THR A 74 -3.25 0.45 -9.18
C THR A 74 -3.53 -0.90 -8.55
N GLY A 75 -3.23 -1.06 -7.26
CA GLY A 75 -3.61 -2.29 -6.58
C GLY A 75 -3.33 -2.36 -5.09
N ASP A 76 -3.68 -3.52 -4.53
CA ASP A 76 -3.60 -3.86 -3.13
C ASP A 76 -2.97 -5.24 -2.95
N LEU A 77 -2.04 -5.35 -2.00
CA LEU A 77 -1.28 -6.57 -1.71
C LEU A 77 -1.81 -7.32 -0.48
N HIS A 78 -2.76 -6.75 0.26
CA HIS A 78 -3.20 -7.31 1.53
C HIS A 78 -4.71 -7.20 1.70
N VAL A 79 -5.42 -8.29 1.39
CA VAL A 79 -6.89 -8.33 1.36
C VAL A 79 -7.37 -9.69 1.86
N HIS A 80 -8.37 -9.68 2.75
CA HIS A 80 -8.96 -10.89 3.31
C HIS A 80 -10.38 -11.08 2.76
N THR A 81 -10.81 -12.33 2.79
CA THR A 81 -12.16 -12.76 2.48
C THR A 81 -12.67 -13.62 3.63
N VAL A 82 -13.90 -14.10 3.50
CA VAL A 82 -14.52 -15.09 4.41
C VAL A 82 -13.67 -16.34 4.64
N GLN A 83 -12.70 -16.64 3.79
CA GLN A 83 -11.76 -17.75 4.00
C GLN A 83 -10.71 -17.48 5.09
N SER A 84 -10.60 -16.24 5.58
CA SER A 84 -9.83 -15.83 6.77
C SER A 84 -10.70 -15.87 8.04
N ASP A 85 -10.16 -16.39 9.14
CA ASP A 85 -10.90 -16.64 10.39
C ASP A 85 -11.44 -15.38 11.11
N ASP A 86 -10.83 -14.23 10.88
CA ASP A 86 -11.11 -12.90 11.44
C ASP A 86 -11.96 -12.00 10.52
N SER A 87 -12.19 -12.44 9.28
CA SER A 87 -13.13 -11.77 8.38
C SER A 87 -14.59 -12.05 8.80
N ARG A 88 -15.54 -11.62 7.98
CA ARG A 88 -16.98 -11.85 8.18
C ARG A 88 -17.53 -12.69 7.04
N THR A 89 -18.57 -13.46 7.33
CA THR A 89 -19.30 -14.24 6.30
C THR A 89 -19.93 -13.37 5.21
N THR A 90 -20.05 -12.07 5.45
CA THR A 90 -20.47 -11.11 4.42
C THR A 90 -19.38 -10.80 3.39
N GLN A 91 -18.11 -11.09 3.69
CA GLN A 91 -16.97 -10.83 2.82
C GLN A 91 -16.69 -12.03 1.89
N THR A 92 -17.70 -12.42 1.12
CA THR A 92 -17.50 -13.43 0.05
C THR A 92 -16.45 -12.95 -0.95
N LEU A 93 -15.76 -13.88 -1.61
CA LEU A 93 -14.74 -13.55 -2.60
C LEU A 93 -15.29 -12.63 -3.69
N ASP A 94 -16.46 -12.96 -4.24
CA ASP A 94 -17.14 -12.17 -5.25
C ASP A 94 -17.45 -10.74 -4.79
N PHE A 95 -17.91 -10.58 -3.54
CA PHE A 95 -18.20 -9.27 -2.98
C PHE A 95 -16.94 -8.41 -2.89
N VAL A 96 -15.85 -8.97 -2.36
CA VAL A 96 -14.57 -8.26 -2.20
C VAL A 96 -13.96 -7.91 -3.56
N LEU A 97 -13.98 -8.83 -4.52
CA LEU A 97 -13.55 -8.56 -5.90
C LEU A 97 -14.42 -7.48 -6.58
N GLY A 98 -15.73 -7.49 -6.32
CA GLY A 98 -16.66 -6.46 -6.77
C GLY A 98 -16.25 -5.08 -6.26
N LYS A 99 -15.97 -4.95 -4.95
CA LYS A 99 -15.48 -3.71 -4.35
C LYS A 99 -14.17 -3.25 -4.99
N ALA A 100 -13.17 -4.13 -5.05
CA ALA A 100 -11.84 -3.81 -5.56
C ALA A 100 -11.86 -3.31 -7.02
N PHE A 101 -12.52 -4.06 -7.91
CA PHE A 101 -12.39 -3.84 -9.35
C PHE A 101 -13.54 -3.03 -9.96
N THR A 102 -14.76 -3.17 -9.43
CA THR A 102 -15.94 -2.51 -9.99
C THR A 102 -16.19 -1.17 -9.31
N THR A 103 -16.10 -1.13 -7.98
CA THR A 103 -16.38 0.09 -7.22
C THR A 103 -15.16 1.01 -7.16
N HIS A 104 -13.98 0.47 -6.84
CA HIS A 104 -12.79 1.28 -6.56
C HIS A 104 -11.71 1.25 -7.66
N GLY A 105 -11.94 0.45 -8.71
CA GLY A 105 -11.21 0.55 -9.96
C GLY A 105 -9.75 0.10 -9.91
N LEU A 106 -9.36 -0.77 -8.98
CA LEU A 106 -8.01 -1.34 -8.95
C LEU A 106 -7.69 -2.08 -10.26
N ASP A 107 -6.42 -2.18 -10.63
CA ASP A 107 -5.95 -2.97 -11.78
C ASP A 107 -5.51 -4.37 -11.38
N TRP A 108 -5.03 -4.51 -10.15
CA TRP A 108 -4.61 -5.78 -9.59
C TRP A 108 -4.91 -5.88 -8.09
N MET A 109 -5.07 -7.11 -7.62
CA MET A 109 -5.28 -7.40 -6.20
C MET A 109 -4.68 -8.75 -5.84
N ALA A 110 -3.95 -8.81 -4.73
CA ALA A 110 -3.60 -10.05 -4.07
C ALA A 110 -4.69 -10.41 -3.04
N VAL A 111 -5.20 -11.64 -3.09
CA VAL A 111 -6.03 -12.19 -2.02
C VAL A 111 -5.11 -12.91 -1.04
N THR A 112 -5.02 -12.45 0.20
CA THR A 112 -4.00 -12.87 1.17
C THR A 112 -4.60 -13.19 2.53
N ASN A 113 -5.60 -14.08 2.56
CA ASN A 113 -6.15 -14.56 3.82
C ASN A 113 -5.04 -15.13 4.74
N HIS A 114 -5.30 -15.16 6.05
CA HIS A 114 -4.35 -15.75 6.99
C HIS A 114 -4.03 -17.21 6.66
N LEU A 115 -2.76 -17.58 6.80
CA LEU A 115 -2.26 -18.95 6.64
C LEU A 115 -2.58 -19.85 7.86
N ARG A 116 -3.83 -19.78 8.33
CA ARG A 116 -4.39 -20.53 9.46
C ARG A 116 -5.38 -21.60 8.94
N SER A 117 -6.50 -21.80 9.63
CA SER A 117 -7.59 -22.64 9.14
C SER A 117 -8.52 -21.85 8.21
N SER A 118 -9.20 -22.55 7.31
CA SER A 118 -10.32 -22.02 6.55
C SER A 118 -11.55 -22.85 6.86
N LYS A 119 -12.60 -22.18 7.36
CA LYS A 119 -13.87 -22.81 7.81
C LYS A 119 -14.97 -22.74 6.77
N TYR A 120 -14.84 -21.83 5.81
CA TYR A 120 -15.84 -21.53 4.80
C TYR A 120 -15.24 -21.67 3.40
N ASP A 121 -16.09 -21.91 2.40
CA ASP A 121 -15.72 -21.71 1.01
C ASP A 121 -15.79 -20.22 0.62
N ASN A 122 -15.52 -19.91 -0.66
CA ASN A 122 -15.52 -18.55 -1.21
C ASN A 122 -16.89 -17.84 -1.14
N ASP A 123 -17.98 -18.59 -0.95
CA ASP A 123 -19.37 -18.10 -0.92
C ASP A 123 -19.95 -18.14 0.50
N ALA A 124 -19.08 -18.19 1.52
CA ALA A 124 -19.43 -18.21 2.94
C ALA A 124 -20.25 -19.44 3.38
N LYS A 125 -20.19 -20.55 2.64
CA LYS A 125 -20.79 -21.80 3.07
C LYS A 125 -19.83 -22.54 4.01
N LEU A 126 -20.35 -22.93 5.18
CA LEU A 126 -19.58 -23.67 6.17
C LEU A 126 -19.14 -25.02 5.62
N LEU A 127 -17.85 -25.33 5.77
CA LEU A 127 -17.29 -26.62 5.39
C LEU A 127 -17.66 -27.71 6.41
N PRO A 128 -17.76 -28.98 6.02
CA PRO A 128 -18.01 -30.08 6.95
C PRO A 128 -16.98 -30.17 8.09
N ALA A 129 -15.74 -29.79 7.81
CA ALA A 129 -14.67 -29.59 8.78
C ALA A 129 -13.73 -28.47 8.28
N PRO A 130 -13.08 -27.71 9.18
CA PRO A 130 -12.03 -26.78 8.80
C PRO A 130 -10.87 -27.49 8.10
N VAL A 131 -10.25 -26.83 7.14
CA VAL A 131 -9.03 -27.29 6.45
C VAL A 131 -7.93 -26.27 6.58
N ALA A 132 -6.67 -26.63 6.32
CA ALA A 132 -5.60 -25.65 6.26
C ALA A 132 -5.89 -24.70 5.08
N PHE A 133 -5.71 -23.38 5.28
CA PHE A 133 -6.08 -22.36 4.29
C PHE A 133 -5.62 -22.68 2.86
N ALA A 134 -4.40 -23.17 2.65
CA ALA A 134 -3.88 -23.47 1.32
C ALA A 134 -4.71 -24.54 0.56
N TYR A 135 -5.42 -25.45 1.26
CA TYR A 135 -6.38 -26.35 0.62
C TYR A 135 -7.69 -25.64 0.28
N GLY A 136 -8.20 -24.79 1.19
CA GLY A 136 -9.40 -23.98 0.93
C GLY A 136 -9.21 -23.03 -0.25
N MET A 137 -8.06 -22.36 -0.31
CA MET A 137 -7.64 -21.51 -1.43
C MET A 137 -7.62 -22.29 -2.75
N ALA A 138 -6.98 -23.46 -2.77
CA ALA A 138 -6.87 -24.28 -3.97
C ALA A 138 -8.21 -24.87 -4.44
N ALA A 139 -9.12 -25.17 -3.50
CA ALA A 139 -10.40 -25.81 -3.79
C ALA A 139 -11.51 -24.81 -4.18
N TYR A 140 -11.49 -23.60 -3.59
CA TYR A 140 -12.60 -22.65 -3.67
C TYR A 140 -12.18 -21.31 -4.29
N GLU A 141 -11.13 -20.68 -3.74
CA GLU A 141 -10.71 -19.34 -4.16
C GLU A 141 -10.18 -19.32 -5.61
N MET A 142 -9.12 -20.09 -5.89
CA MET A 142 -8.47 -20.08 -7.20
C MET A 142 -9.41 -20.53 -8.34
N PRO A 143 -10.22 -21.61 -8.17
CA PRO A 143 -11.18 -22.00 -9.20
C PRO A 143 -12.27 -20.93 -9.41
N ARG A 144 -12.73 -20.25 -8.35
CA ARG A 144 -13.74 -19.19 -8.48
C ARG A 144 -13.19 -17.98 -9.25
N VAL A 145 -11.98 -17.52 -8.92
CA VAL A 145 -11.30 -16.45 -9.68
C VAL A 145 -11.20 -16.82 -11.16
N LYS A 146 -10.73 -18.04 -11.46
CA LYS A 146 -10.61 -18.53 -12.84
C LYS A 146 -11.97 -18.58 -13.56
N ALA A 147 -13.01 -19.03 -12.87
CA ALA A 147 -14.37 -19.11 -13.44
C ALA A 147 -14.93 -17.71 -13.74
N LEU A 148 -14.75 -16.74 -12.84
CA LEU A 148 -15.15 -15.35 -13.06
C LEU A 148 -14.44 -14.75 -14.28
N GLN A 149 -13.13 -14.92 -14.38
CA GLN A 149 -12.34 -14.43 -15.52
C GLN A 149 -12.74 -15.12 -16.84
N ALA A 150 -12.99 -16.44 -16.82
CA ALA A 150 -13.47 -17.17 -17.98
C ALA A 150 -14.87 -16.73 -18.45
N ALA A 151 -15.71 -16.25 -17.52
CA ALA A 151 -17.02 -15.68 -17.81
C ALA A 151 -16.96 -14.22 -18.29
N GLY A 152 -15.77 -13.60 -18.36
CA GLY A 152 -15.55 -12.23 -18.82
C GLY A 152 -15.53 -11.18 -17.72
N SER A 153 -15.77 -11.55 -16.46
CA SER A 153 -15.64 -10.64 -15.32
C SER A 153 -14.19 -10.22 -15.14
N TYR A 154 -13.97 -8.96 -14.78
CA TYR A 154 -12.64 -8.39 -14.51
C TYR A 154 -11.64 -8.55 -15.66
N THR A 155 -12.11 -8.45 -16.91
CA THR A 155 -11.26 -8.48 -18.10
C THR A 155 -10.11 -7.47 -17.98
N GLY A 156 -8.87 -7.92 -18.18
CA GLY A 156 -7.66 -7.10 -18.09
C GLY A 156 -7.16 -6.84 -16.66
N LYS A 157 -7.87 -7.30 -15.63
CA LYS A 157 -7.44 -7.19 -14.23
C LYS A 157 -6.61 -8.41 -13.82
N LEU A 158 -5.63 -8.18 -12.95
CA LEU A 158 -4.77 -9.24 -12.44
C LEU A 158 -5.19 -9.61 -11.01
N ILE A 159 -5.58 -10.87 -10.82
CA ILE A 159 -6.01 -11.42 -9.53
C ILE A 159 -5.13 -12.62 -9.23
N PHE A 160 -4.52 -12.66 -8.06
CA PHE A 160 -3.72 -13.80 -7.64
C PHE A 160 -3.86 -14.03 -6.14
N SER A 161 -3.69 -15.29 -5.73
CA SER A 161 -3.73 -15.66 -4.32
C SER A 161 -2.32 -15.66 -3.74
N GLY A 162 -2.20 -15.10 -2.56
CA GLY A 162 -1.08 -15.20 -1.63
C GLY A 162 -1.61 -15.64 -0.26
N PHE A 163 -0.87 -15.33 0.79
CA PHE A 163 -1.33 -15.55 2.17
C PHE A 163 -0.62 -14.62 3.13
N GLU A 164 -1.26 -14.35 4.26
CA GLU A 164 -0.63 -13.68 5.39
C GLU A 164 -0.13 -14.71 6.41
N TRP A 165 1.18 -14.76 6.62
CA TRP A 165 1.81 -15.70 7.53
C TRP A 165 1.99 -15.11 8.93
N ASP A 166 1.38 -15.76 9.93
CA ASP A 166 1.74 -15.60 11.35
C ASP A 166 3.22 -15.97 11.56
N THR A 167 4.09 -14.97 11.52
CA THR A 167 5.53 -15.21 11.44
C THR A 167 6.07 -15.51 12.84
N PRO A 168 6.77 -16.64 13.06
CA PRO A 168 7.28 -17.00 14.39
C PRO A 168 8.03 -15.85 15.07
N THR A 169 7.64 -15.57 16.31
CA THR A 169 8.10 -14.46 17.18
C THR A 169 7.86 -13.04 16.67
N HIS A 170 7.54 -12.86 15.39
CA HIS A 170 7.25 -11.58 14.77
C HIS A 170 5.74 -11.33 14.75
N ASP A 171 5.30 -10.34 13.96
CA ASP A 171 3.89 -10.13 13.65
C ASP A 171 3.54 -10.94 12.39
N HIS A 172 3.22 -10.29 11.27
CA HIS A 172 2.86 -10.98 10.03
C HIS A 172 3.75 -10.60 8.85
N ILE A 173 3.79 -11.48 7.85
CA ILE A 173 4.43 -11.27 6.55
C ILE A 173 3.46 -11.75 5.46
N GLY A 174 3.15 -10.88 4.49
CA GLY A 174 2.41 -11.23 3.28
C GLY A 174 3.31 -11.93 2.27
N ILE A 175 2.93 -13.13 1.83
CA ILE A 175 3.74 -13.97 0.93
C ILE A 175 2.94 -14.35 -0.32
N GLY A 176 3.60 -14.20 -1.49
CA GLY A 176 3.17 -14.78 -2.74
C GLY A 176 4.18 -15.82 -3.22
N ILE A 177 3.71 -16.97 -3.69
CA ILE A 177 4.54 -18.04 -4.25
C ILE A 177 3.97 -18.45 -5.60
N PHE A 178 4.79 -18.38 -6.65
CA PHE A 178 4.36 -18.58 -8.02
C PHE A 178 5.20 -19.64 -8.74
N GLU A 179 4.58 -20.28 -9.72
CA GLU A 179 5.18 -21.26 -10.61
C GLU A 179 4.79 -21.00 -12.06
N GLY A 180 5.56 -21.58 -13.00
CA GLY A 180 5.41 -21.37 -14.44
C GLY A 180 6.46 -20.43 -15.02
N ASP A 181 6.64 -20.50 -16.34
CA ASP A 181 7.51 -19.62 -17.13
C ASP A 181 6.99 -19.61 -18.58
N PRO A 182 6.75 -18.46 -19.22
CA PRO A 182 6.90 -17.08 -18.72
C PRO A 182 5.68 -16.57 -17.95
N THR A 183 4.58 -17.32 -17.93
CA THR A 183 3.33 -16.91 -17.27
C THR A 183 3.26 -17.52 -15.88
N LEU A 184 3.53 -16.68 -14.87
CA LEU A 184 3.44 -17.07 -13.46
C LEU A 184 1.99 -17.17 -12.98
N ALA A 185 1.70 -18.23 -12.21
CA ALA A 185 0.46 -18.46 -11.49
C ALA A 185 0.75 -18.88 -10.04
N THR A 186 -0.21 -18.68 -9.13
CA THR A 186 -0.09 -19.11 -7.72
C THR A 186 0.21 -20.61 -7.62
N SER A 187 1.26 -20.98 -6.88
CA SER A 187 1.61 -22.38 -6.61
C SER A 187 0.89 -22.92 -5.38
N ALA A 188 -0.26 -23.56 -5.58
CA ALA A 188 -1.01 -24.18 -4.48
C ALA A 188 -0.20 -25.26 -3.74
N SER A 189 0.61 -26.05 -4.45
CA SER A 189 1.46 -27.07 -3.83
C SER A 189 2.53 -26.47 -2.91
N ALA A 190 3.17 -25.37 -3.35
CA ALA A 190 4.17 -24.69 -2.54
C ALA A 190 3.55 -24.10 -1.26
N MET A 191 2.37 -23.48 -1.38
CA MET A 191 1.68 -22.88 -0.24
C MET A 191 1.22 -23.93 0.79
N LYS A 192 0.73 -25.08 0.32
CA LYS A 192 0.38 -26.21 1.19
C LYS A 192 1.58 -26.73 1.98
N GLU A 193 2.72 -26.88 1.30
CA GLU A 193 3.97 -27.30 1.96
C GLU A 193 4.47 -26.23 2.93
N PHE A 194 4.52 -24.97 2.50
CA PHE A 194 4.93 -23.85 3.35
C PHE A 194 4.08 -23.78 4.62
N GLN A 195 2.75 -23.88 4.47
CA GLN A 195 1.83 -23.87 5.60
C GLN A 195 2.10 -25.01 6.58
N TYR A 196 2.35 -26.23 6.10
CA TYR A 196 2.68 -27.33 6.99
C TYR A 196 3.99 -27.10 7.75
N VAL A 197 5.04 -26.66 7.05
CA VAL A 197 6.40 -26.58 7.62
C VAL A 197 6.56 -25.41 8.58
N PHE A 198 5.98 -24.25 8.24
CA PHE A 198 6.29 -22.97 8.89
C PHE A 198 5.15 -22.41 9.76
N THR A 199 4.06 -23.17 9.95
CA THR A 199 2.98 -22.82 10.87
C THR A 199 2.76 -23.87 11.95
N ASN A 200 2.02 -23.50 12.99
CA ASN A 200 1.64 -24.38 14.09
C ASN A 200 0.25 -25.01 13.92
N GLY A 201 -0.33 -24.98 12.70
CA GLY A 201 -1.66 -25.55 12.43
C GLY A 201 -1.72 -27.06 12.73
N ASP A 202 -2.84 -27.51 13.32
CA ASP A 202 -3.06 -28.90 13.69
C ASP A 202 -2.94 -29.84 12.47
N GLU A 203 -2.35 -31.03 12.66
CA GLU A 203 -2.18 -32.01 11.57
C GLU A 203 -3.51 -32.42 10.93
N SER A 204 -4.62 -32.43 11.68
CA SER A 204 -5.95 -32.76 11.17
C SER A 204 -6.48 -31.81 10.09
N LEU A 205 -5.87 -30.63 9.94
CA LEU A 205 -6.22 -29.67 8.89
C LEU A 205 -5.68 -30.07 7.51
N PHE A 206 -4.75 -31.02 7.44
CA PHE A 206 -4.00 -31.38 6.23
C PHE A 206 -4.42 -32.76 5.70
N GLN A 207 -4.23 -32.98 4.39
CA GLN A 207 -4.50 -34.28 3.78
C GLN A 207 -3.45 -35.32 4.20
N ALA A 208 -3.89 -36.57 4.41
CA ALA A 208 -3.05 -37.64 4.95
C ALA A 208 -1.81 -37.94 4.09
N ASP A 209 -1.96 -37.94 2.75
CA ASP A 209 -0.85 -38.21 1.83
C ASP A 209 0.20 -37.09 1.87
N ASP A 210 -0.25 -35.84 1.94
CA ASP A 210 0.61 -34.66 2.07
C ASP A 210 1.38 -34.70 3.40
N LEU A 211 0.69 -35.01 4.51
CA LEU A 211 1.32 -35.22 5.82
C LEU A 211 2.40 -36.31 5.78
N ALA A 212 2.10 -37.47 5.18
CA ALA A 212 3.06 -38.57 5.09
C ALA A 212 4.33 -38.15 4.33
N ARG A 213 4.19 -37.44 3.20
CA ARG A 213 5.35 -36.94 2.45
C ARG A 213 6.16 -35.92 3.24
N TRP A 214 5.51 -34.93 3.87
CA TRP A 214 6.25 -33.88 4.57
C TRP A 214 6.85 -34.33 5.89
N LYS A 215 6.25 -35.29 6.60
CA LYS A 215 6.88 -35.94 7.77
C LYS A 215 8.12 -36.75 7.39
N ALA A 216 8.14 -37.33 6.18
CA ALA A 216 9.34 -37.98 5.65
C ALA A 216 10.41 -36.97 5.22
N LYS A 217 10.02 -35.79 4.72
CA LYS A 217 10.93 -34.73 4.24
C LYS A 217 11.51 -33.87 5.36
N TYR A 218 10.72 -33.56 6.39
CA TYR A 218 11.06 -32.63 7.47
C TYR A 218 11.03 -33.35 8.81
N SER A 219 12.19 -33.45 9.46
CA SER A 219 12.31 -34.08 10.79
C SER A 219 11.57 -33.32 11.89
N GLN A 220 11.39 -32.01 11.72
CA GLN A 220 10.62 -31.13 12.58
C GLN A 220 10.09 -29.93 11.79
N ARG A 221 8.98 -29.35 12.23
CA ARG A 221 8.47 -28.08 11.71
C ARG A 221 9.32 -26.92 12.24
N ALA A 222 9.43 -25.87 11.44
CA ALA A 222 10.17 -24.65 11.77
C ALA A 222 9.16 -23.51 11.98
N ASN A 223 8.55 -23.44 13.16
CA ASN A 223 7.38 -22.58 13.38
C ASN A 223 7.35 -21.86 14.75
N ALA A 224 8.47 -21.83 15.50
CA ALA A 224 8.44 -21.38 16.89
C ALA A 224 9.37 -20.19 17.19
N THR A 225 10.51 -20.09 16.52
CA THR A 225 11.58 -19.14 16.87
C THR A 225 11.86 -18.12 15.78
N ALA A 226 12.53 -17.00 16.10
CA ALA A 226 13.02 -16.05 15.10
C ALA A 226 13.91 -16.71 14.03
N ALA A 227 14.72 -17.70 14.44
CA ALA A 227 15.53 -18.48 13.50
C ALA A 227 14.66 -19.33 12.55
N ASP A 228 13.50 -19.79 13.01
CA ASP A 228 12.55 -20.50 12.15
C ASP A 228 11.85 -19.58 11.15
N ALA A 229 11.56 -18.33 11.54
CA ALA A 229 11.07 -17.32 10.60
C ALA A 229 12.06 -17.13 9.42
N LEU A 230 13.36 -17.06 9.72
CA LEU A 230 14.41 -16.99 8.70
C LEU A 230 14.52 -18.27 7.86
N LYS A 231 14.25 -19.46 8.42
CA LYS A 231 14.17 -20.70 7.62
C LYS A 231 13.03 -20.65 6.60
N GLY A 232 11.88 -20.05 6.94
CA GLY A 232 10.79 -19.83 5.98
C GLY A 232 11.21 -18.95 4.81
N ILE A 233 11.87 -17.83 5.11
CA ILE A 233 12.42 -16.93 4.08
C ILE A 233 13.52 -17.61 3.25
N ALA A 234 14.41 -18.38 3.89
CA ALA A 234 15.44 -19.16 3.20
C ALA A 234 14.82 -20.23 2.29
N TRP A 235 13.74 -20.88 2.72
CA TRP A 235 13.02 -21.85 1.90
C TRP A 235 12.43 -21.21 0.65
N LEU A 236 11.84 -20.01 0.75
CA LEU A 236 11.38 -19.26 -0.41
C LEU A 236 12.53 -18.94 -1.36
N LYS A 237 13.68 -18.51 -0.82
CA LYS A 237 14.89 -18.24 -1.60
C LYS A 237 15.42 -19.48 -2.33
N ASP A 238 15.44 -20.63 -1.67
CA ASP A 238 16.04 -21.84 -2.23
C ASP A 238 15.13 -22.52 -3.26
N ASN A 239 13.81 -22.39 -3.10
CA ASN A 239 12.83 -23.08 -3.95
C ASN A 239 12.15 -22.16 -4.99
N TYR A 240 11.99 -20.87 -4.69
CA TYR A 240 11.29 -19.88 -5.52
C TYR A 240 12.02 -18.52 -5.57
N PRO A 241 13.34 -18.49 -5.88
CA PRO A 241 14.19 -17.29 -5.75
C PRO A 241 13.69 -16.08 -6.55
N ASP A 242 13.14 -16.33 -7.73
CA ASP A 242 12.69 -15.29 -8.66
C ASP A 242 11.16 -15.28 -8.83
N THR A 243 10.43 -16.21 -8.20
CA THR A 243 8.97 -16.35 -8.34
C THR A 243 8.22 -16.28 -7.02
N SER A 244 8.81 -15.66 -6.00
CA SER A 244 8.14 -15.37 -4.72
C SER A 244 8.42 -13.96 -4.20
N TYR A 245 7.60 -13.50 -3.26
CA TYR A 245 7.86 -12.30 -2.46
C TYR A 245 7.46 -12.53 -1.00
N ALA A 246 8.01 -11.70 -0.12
CA ALA A 246 7.63 -11.57 1.29
C ALA A 246 7.64 -10.08 1.66
N VAL A 247 6.49 -9.53 2.05
CA VAL A 247 6.33 -8.15 2.49
C VAL A 247 6.06 -8.13 3.99
N ILE A 248 6.72 -7.25 4.73
CA ILE A 248 6.56 -7.17 6.19
C ILE A 248 5.31 -6.34 6.52
N ASN A 249 4.36 -6.96 7.21
CA ASN A 249 3.05 -6.35 7.49
C ASN A 249 3.08 -5.61 8.83
N HIS A 250 2.52 -4.39 8.86
CA HIS A 250 2.22 -3.58 10.06
C HIS A 250 3.21 -3.80 11.23
N PRO A 251 4.53 -3.55 11.02
CA PRO A 251 5.60 -4.07 11.88
C PRO A 251 5.58 -3.53 13.31
N SER A 252 5.04 -2.33 13.51
CA SER A 252 4.93 -1.72 14.83
C SER A 252 3.60 -1.98 15.53
N ARG A 253 2.67 -2.76 14.96
CA ARG A 253 1.34 -2.99 15.56
C ARG A 253 1.42 -3.52 16.98
N ASN A 254 2.36 -4.45 17.19
CA ASN A 254 2.62 -5.07 18.48
C ASN A 254 4.04 -4.73 19.00
N PRO A 255 4.22 -4.43 20.30
CA PRO A 255 5.53 -4.16 20.89
C PRO A 255 6.53 -5.32 20.71
N GLY A 256 7.78 -4.98 20.37
CA GLY A 256 8.90 -5.92 20.37
C GLY A 256 8.88 -6.97 19.26
N LYS A 257 8.08 -6.78 18.20
CA LYS A 257 7.97 -7.74 17.09
C LYS A 257 9.04 -7.63 16.03
N TYR A 258 9.54 -6.42 15.78
CA TYR A 258 10.59 -6.16 14.80
C TYR A 258 11.59 -5.15 15.36
N THR A 259 12.86 -5.41 15.10
CA THR A 259 13.98 -4.47 15.28
C THR A 259 14.57 -4.11 13.93
N ILE A 260 15.37 -3.03 13.85
CA ILE A 260 16.13 -2.71 12.63
C ILE A 260 17.03 -3.87 12.18
N ALA A 261 17.59 -4.64 13.13
CA ALA A 261 18.43 -5.79 12.85
C ALA A 261 17.64 -6.90 12.12
N ASP A 262 16.37 -7.11 12.46
CA ASP A 262 15.50 -8.08 11.78
C ASP A 262 15.25 -7.67 10.32
N PHE A 263 14.92 -6.40 10.07
CA PHE A 263 14.76 -5.89 8.70
C PHE A 263 16.04 -6.08 7.87
N ARG A 264 17.20 -5.75 8.45
CA ARG A 264 18.50 -5.93 7.80
C ARG A 264 18.75 -7.42 7.51
N GLN A 265 18.49 -8.29 8.48
CA GLN A 265 18.77 -9.73 8.38
C GLN A 265 17.88 -10.41 7.33
N MET A 266 16.58 -10.11 7.34
CA MET A 266 15.63 -10.65 6.36
C MET A 266 15.96 -10.17 4.95
N ASN A 267 16.28 -8.87 4.79
CA ASN A 267 16.67 -8.31 3.49
C ASN A 267 18.03 -8.84 3.00
N ASP A 268 19.03 -8.99 3.87
CA ASP A 268 20.33 -9.57 3.50
C ASP A 268 20.22 -11.05 3.10
N LEU A 269 19.35 -11.80 3.78
CA LEU A 269 19.12 -13.21 3.49
C LEU A 269 18.55 -13.41 2.08
N ALA A 270 17.53 -12.63 1.71
CA ALA A 270 16.79 -12.78 0.46
C ALA A 270 16.30 -11.43 -0.12
N PRO A 271 17.18 -10.57 -0.65
CA PRO A 271 16.83 -9.19 -1.05
C PRO A 271 15.87 -9.10 -2.25
N LYS A 272 15.74 -10.17 -3.04
CA LYS A 272 14.75 -10.27 -4.12
C LYS A 272 13.35 -10.68 -3.63
N ILE A 273 13.24 -11.15 -2.39
CA ILE A 273 12.01 -11.69 -1.81
C ILE A 273 11.52 -10.74 -0.70
N VAL A 274 12.38 -10.36 0.24
CA VAL A 274 12.08 -9.39 1.30
C VAL A 274 12.54 -8.01 0.87
N PHE A 275 11.68 -7.29 0.16
CA PHE A 275 11.99 -5.99 -0.44
C PHE A 275 10.96 -4.89 -0.12
N ALA A 276 9.95 -5.16 0.69
CA ALA A 276 8.94 -4.16 1.01
C ALA A 276 8.42 -4.27 2.45
N ILE A 277 7.99 -3.12 2.95
CA ILE A 277 7.31 -2.92 4.23
C ILE A 277 5.95 -2.33 3.89
N GLU A 278 4.91 -2.92 4.45
CA GLU A 278 3.56 -2.37 4.45
C GLU A 278 3.46 -1.22 5.45
N GLY A 279 4.17 -0.13 5.17
CA GLY A 279 4.27 1.01 6.06
C GLY A 279 3.03 1.89 6.02
N MET A 280 2.30 1.92 4.91
CA MET A 280 0.98 2.57 4.87
C MET A 280 -0.09 1.53 5.19
N VAL A 281 -0.37 1.37 6.49
CA VAL A 281 -1.08 0.21 7.03
C VAL A 281 -2.57 0.19 6.65
N GLY A 282 -3.13 -1.01 6.59
CA GLY A 282 -4.57 -1.23 6.47
C GLY A 282 -5.32 -1.10 7.80
N ASN A 283 -6.49 -1.73 7.90
CA ASN A 283 -7.34 -1.70 9.11
C ASN A 283 -7.64 -0.28 9.63
N GLN A 284 -7.70 0.69 8.71
CA GLN A 284 -7.79 2.12 9.02
C GLN A 284 -9.13 2.51 9.66
N MET A 285 -10.18 1.68 9.52
CA MET A 285 -11.49 1.92 10.13
C MET A 285 -11.56 1.49 11.59
N GLU A 286 -10.52 0.88 12.13
CA GLU A 286 -10.47 0.57 13.56
C GLU A 286 -10.35 1.84 14.43
N PRO A 287 -10.94 1.83 15.66
CA PRO A 287 -10.83 2.94 16.60
C PRO A 287 -9.39 3.37 16.90
N ASN A 288 -8.47 2.40 16.98
CA ASN A 288 -7.05 2.57 17.23
C ASN A 288 -6.21 2.84 15.97
N ARG A 289 -6.87 2.93 14.79
CA ARG A 289 -6.27 3.07 13.45
C ARG A 289 -5.23 1.98 13.15
N GLY A 290 -5.67 0.87 12.53
CA GLY A 290 -4.79 -0.20 12.07
C GLY A 290 -4.45 -1.30 13.09
N GLY A 291 -5.19 -1.45 14.19
CA GLY A 291 -4.92 -2.51 15.18
C GLY A 291 -3.86 -2.20 16.22
N TYR A 292 -3.41 -0.95 16.34
CA TYR A 292 -2.34 -0.53 17.25
C TYR A 292 -2.89 -0.30 18.67
N THR A 293 -3.13 -1.40 19.38
CA THR A 293 -3.92 -1.46 20.62
C THR A 293 -3.11 -1.37 21.93
N SER A 294 -1.78 -1.31 21.87
CA SER A 294 -0.96 -1.14 23.09
C SER A 294 -1.36 0.13 23.86
N ALA A 295 -1.03 0.25 25.16
CA ALA A 295 -1.45 1.39 25.98
C ALA A 295 -1.01 2.75 25.40
N TYR A 296 -1.90 3.76 25.37
CA TYR A 296 -1.65 5.11 24.83
C TYR A 296 -0.85 5.98 25.80
N ILE A 297 0.44 5.64 25.90
CA ILE A 297 1.46 6.30 26.72
C ILE A 297 2.70 6.59 25.86
N ASP A 298 3.55 7.53 26.31
CA ASP A 298 4.74 7.94 25.56
C ASP A 298 5.69 6.79 25.22
N ALA A 299 5.84 5.81 26.12
CA ALA A 299 6.70 4.64 25.90
C ALA A 299 6.27 3.78 24.69
N ASN A 300 4.99 3.83 24.31
CA ASN A 300 4.43 3.05 23.21
C ASN A 300 4.22 3.87 21.93
N LYS A 301 4.76 5.09 21.84
CA LYS A 301 4.77 5.88 20.59
C LYS A 301 5.32 5.10 19.38
N PRO A 302 6.40 4.29 19.52
CA PRO A 302 6.86 3.43 18.43
C PRO A 302 5.83 2.40 17.95
N ASN A 303 4.79 2.12 18.74
CA ASN A 303 3.70 1.22 18.43
C ASN A 303 2.42 1.99 18.07
N ARG A 304 2.55 3.05 17.28
CA ARG A 304 1.42 3.82 16.74
C ARG A 304 1.54 3.99 15.24
N THR A 305 0.41 4.25 14.60
CA THR A 305 0.40 4.91 13.30
C THR A 305 0.55 6.42 13.47
N TYR A 306 1.01 7.07 12.41
CA TYR A 306 1.27 8.49 12.30
C TYR A 306 0.66 8.95 10.98
N GLY A 307 -0.54 9.55 11.03
CA GLY A 307 -1.32 9.80 9.82
C GLY A 307 -1.73 8.51 9.11
N GLY A 308 -1.90 7.42 9.85
CA GLY A 308 -2.19 6.09 9.31
C GLY A 308 -0.98 5.35 8.75
N THR A 309 0.23 5.90 8.86
CA THR A 309 1.48 5.25 8.43
C THR A 309 2.21 4.68 9.64
N ASP A 310 2.73 3.46 9.56
CA ASP A 310 3.52 2.80 10.59
C ASP A 310 4.74 3.65 10.99
N TYR A 311 5.07 3.64 12.29
CA TYR A 311 6.25 4.32 12.85
C TYR A 311 7.53 4.05 12.06
N VAL A 312 7.76 2.82 11.60
CA VAL A 312 8.95 2.41 10.83
C VAL A 312 9.18 3.27 9.58
N VAL A 313 8.10 3.72 8.94
CA VAL A 313 8.13 4.54 7.70
C VAL A 313 7.87 6.02 7.98
N ALA A 314 7.02 6.35 8.95
CA ALA A 314 6.56 7.72 9.15
C ALA A 314 7.64 8.67 9.73
N GLN A 315 8.56 8.15 10.54
CA GLN A 315 9.55 8.99 11.23
C GLN A 315 10.65 9.47 10.28
N LEU A 316 10.83 10.80 10.17
CA LEU A 316 11.95 11.40 9.46
C LEU A 316 13.30 10.97 10.07
N GLY A 317 14.14 10.32 9.28
CA GLY A 317 15.43 9.79 9.72
C GLY A 317 15.34 8.52 10.55
N GLY A 318 14.17 7.88 10.62
CA GLY A 318 13.93 6.65 11.38
C GLY A 318 14.39 5.36 10.67
N VAL A 319 13.70 4.26 10.98
CA VAL A 319 14.07 2.89 10.59
C VAL A 319 14.17 2.76 9.06
N TRP A 320 13.15 3.20 8.31
CA TRP A 320 13.17 3.12 6.85
C TRP A 320 14.33 3.93 6.25
N ASP A 321 14.55 5.15 6.74
CA ASP A 321 15.64 6.03 6.30
C ASP A 321 17.04 5.50 6.65
N ALA A 322 17.17 4.72 7.73
CA ALA A 322 18.38 3.96 8.05
C ALA A 322 18.66 2.89 6.99
N LEU A 323 17.64 2.12 6.61
CA LEU A 323 17.76 1.09 5.58
C LEU A 323 18.08 1.71 4.20
N LEU A 324 17.41 2.81 3.84
CA LEU A 324 17.71 3.55 2.61
C LEU A 324 19.13 4.17 2.63
N GLY A 325 19.57 4.69 3.78
CA GLY A 325 20.91 5.21 4.00
C GLY A 325 22.02 4.16 3.86
N GLU A 326 21.69 2.88 3.90
CA GLU A 326 22.60 1.77 3.63
C GLU A 326 22.55 1.32 2.16
N GLY A 327 21.74 1.97 1.32
CA GLY A 327 21.52 1.54 -0.06
C GLY A 327 20.70 0.25 -0.17
N ARG A 328 19.98 -0.15 0.89
CA ARG A 328 19.07 -1.31 0.83
C ARG A 328 17.87 -0.98 -0.04
N ARG A 329 17.49 -1.93 -0.88
CA ARG A 329 16.32 -1.84 -1.77
C ARG A 329 15.11 -2.40 -1.03
N ILE A 330 14.60 -1.60 -0.09
CA ILE A 330 13.42 -1.93 0.71
C ILE A 330 12.41 -0.78 0.65
N TRP A 331 11.22 -1.11 0.20
CA TRP A 331 10.23 -0.17 -0.30
C TRP A 331 9.05 -0.01 0.66
N ASN A 332 8.40 1.13 0.59
CA ASN A 332 7.12 1.32 1.27
C ASN A 332 5.97 0.96 0.30
N VAL A 333 4.97 0.25 0.81
CA VAL A 333 3.71 -0.02 0.13
C VAL A 333 2.53 0.32 1.04
N ALA A 334 1.38 0.58 0.43
CA ALA A 334 0.09 0.74 1.10
C ALA A 334 -0.76 -0.53 0.99
N ASN A 335 -1.74 -0.69 1.87
CA ASN A 335 -2.74 -1.75 1.74
C ASN A 335 -4.03 -1.42 2.51
N SER A 336 -5.09 -2.19 2.23
CA SER A 336 -6.35 -2.09 2.97
C SER A 336 -6.39 -2.97 4.21
N ASP A 337 -5.71 -4.12 4.21
CA ASP A 337 -5.84 -5.17 5.25
C ASP A 337 -7.34 -5.46 5.51
N SER A 338 -8.10 -5.49 4.41
CA SER A 338 -9.57 -5.44 4.48
C SER A 338 -10.11 -6.76 4.97
N HIS A 339 -10.63 -6.79 6.20
CA HIS A 339 -11.36 -7.93 6.74
C HIS A 339 -12.88 -7.74 6.71
N PHE A 340 -13.33 -6.49 6.88
CA PHE A 340 -14.70 -5.97 6.73
C PHE A 340 -14.66 -4.47 7.09
N GLU A 341 -15.56 -3.66 6.52
CA GLU A 341 -15.60 -2.23 6.88
C GLU A 341 -16.31 -2.02 8.22
N ILE A 342 -17.60 -2.34 8.31
CA ILE A 342 -18.43 -2.29 9.51
C ILE A 342 -19.32 -3.53 9.55
N ASP A 343 -19.36 -4.23 10.68
CA ASP A 343 -20.20 -5.41 10.87
C ASP A 343 -21.54 -5.10 11.58
N ALA A 344 -22.44 -6.09 11.62
CA ALA A 344 -23.75 -5.95 12.25
C ALA A 344 -23.71 -5.73 13.76
N ALA A 345 -22.59 -6.03 14.42
CA ALA A 345 -22.38 -5.74 15.84
C ALA A 345 -21.81 -4.32 16.06
N GLY A 346 -21.54 -3.58 14.99
CA GLY A 346 -20.97 -2.24 15.03
C GLY A 346 -19.47 -2.23 15.35
N ASN A 347 -18.77 -3.34 15.09
CA ASN A 347 -17.32 -3.33 15.00
C ASN A 347 -16.90 -2.81 13.62
N SER A 348 -15.66 -2.32 13.53
CA SER A 348 -15.04 -1.88 12.29
C SER A 348 -13.61 -2.42 12.19
N SER A 349 -13.12 -2.60 10.96
CA SER A 349 -11.76 -3.09 10.68
C SER A 349 -11.08 -2.22 9.61
N GLY A 350 -11.27 -2.51 8.33
CA GLY A 350 -10.59 -1.84 7.21
C GLY A 350 -11.56 -1.38 6.15
N TYR A 351 -11.26 -0.27 5.47
CA TYR A 351 -11.98 0.10 4.26
C TYR A 351 -11.87 -1.01 3.20
N TYR A 352 -12.75 -1.00 2.20
CA TYR A 352 -12.65 -1.98 1.12
C TYR A 352 -11.36 -1.76 0.29
N PRO A 353 -10.88 -2.79 -0.43
CA PRO A 353 -9.68 -2.68 -1.25
C PRO A 353 -9.82 -1.55 -2.28
N GLY A 354 -8.86 -0.63 -2.29
CA GLY A 354 -8.88 0.55 -3.15
C GLY A 354 -9.81 1.68 -2.72
N GLU A 355 -10.59 1.54 -1.65
CA GLU A 355 -11.45 2.63 -1.18
C GLU A 355 -10.63 3.76 -0.55
N TYR A 356 -9.75 3.41 0.37
CA TYR A 356 -8.91 4.37 1.09
C TYR A 356 -7.43 4.21 0.75
N ALA A 357 -6.91 2.99 0.66
CA ALA A 357 -5.50 2.74 0.37
C ALA A 357 -5.29 2.23 -1.06
N LYS A 358 -4.31 2.80 -1.77
CA LYS A 358 -3.88 2.33 -3.10
C LYS A 358 -2.37 2.38 -3.24
N ASN A 359 -1.82 1.35 -3.88
CA ASN A 359 -0.50 1.44 -4.49
C ASN A 359 -0.64 1.87 -5.94
N TYR A 360 0.25 2.73 -6.39
CA TYR A 360 0.49 3.00 -7.80
C TYR A 360 1.84 2.42 -8.17
N VAL A 361 1.85 1.49 -9.12
CA VAL A 361 3.05 0.76 -9.56
C VAL A 361 3.23 0.93 -11.07
N TRP A 362 4.40 1.40 -11.47
CA TRP A 362 4.75 1.58 -12.88
C TRP A 362 5.12 0.23 -13.50
N GLN A 363 4.44 -0.10 -14.59
CA GLN A 363 4.68 -1.29 -15.40
C GLN A 363 5.38 -0.88 -16.69
N PRO A 364 6.67 -1.21 -16.88
CA PRO A 364 7.34 -1.03 -18.17
C PRO A 364 6.59 -1.75 -19.29
N LYS A 365 6.66 -1.21 -20.51
CA LYS A 365 6.04 -1.82 -21.68
C LYS A 365 6.53 -3.26 -21.86
N GLY A 366 5.58 -4.20 -21.92
CA GLY A 366 5.87 -5.63 -22.03
C GLY A 366 5.92 -6.37 -20.69
N SER A 367 6.04 -5.66 -19.56
CA SER A 367 5.86 -6.24 -18.23
C SER A 367 4.37 -6.48 -17.98
N THR A 368 3.97 -7.75 -17.99
CA THR A 368 2.56 -8.15 -17.85
C THR A 368 2.41 -9.31 -16.86
N GLY A 369 1.17 -9.50 -16.37
CA GLY A 369 0.84 -10.55 -15.42
C GLY A 369 1.59 -10.45 -14.09
N VAL A 370 1.59 -11.55 -13.34
CA VAL A 370 2.27 -11.62 -12.03
C VAL A 370 3.78 -11.37 -12.17
N ALA A 371 4.43 -11.87 -13.22
CA ALA A 371 5.87 -11.67 -13.43
C ALA A 371 6.22 -10.19 -13.60
N GLY A 372 5.45 -9.45 -14.42
CA GLY A 372 5.63 -8.02 -14.60
C GLY A 372 5.43 -7.23 -13.30
N LEU A 373 4.31 -7.46 -12.62
CA LEU A 373 4.01 -6.81 -11.34
C LEU A 373 5.07 -7.09 -10.28
N LEU A 374 5.46 -8.34 -10.10
CA LEU A 374 6.51 -8.74 -9.16
C LEU A 374 7.86 -8.08 -9.49
N GLY A 375 8.21 -8.00 -10.78
CA GLY A 375 9.39 -7.26 -11.24
C GLY A 375 9.35 -5.78 -10.87
N SER A 376 8.22 -5.11 -11.09
CA SER A 376 8.05 -3.69 -10.77
C SER A 376 8.00 -3.40 -9.27
N LEU A 377 7.36 -4.26 -8.48
CA LEU A 377 7.34 -4.19 -7.02
C LEU A 377 8.76 -4.34 -6.45
N ARG A 378 9.51 -5.37 -6.89
CA ARG A 378 10.93 -5.56 -6.52
C ARG A 378 11.81 -4.38 -6.89
N ALA A 379 11.53 -3.75 -8.02
CA ALA A 379 12.26 -2.58 -8.49
C ALA A 379 11.88 -1.28 -7.76
N GLY A 380 10.87 -1.28 -6.88
CA GLY A 380 10.46 -0.10 -6.10
C GLY A 380 9.80 0.98 -6.93
N ARG A 381 9.23 0.63 -8.09
CA ARG A 381 8.69 1.58 -9.07
C ARG A 381 7.28 2.04 -8.69
N GLY A 382 7.12 2.66 -7.52
CA GLY A 382 5.79 2.98 -7.02
C GLY A 382 5.72 3.96 -5.85
N PHE A 383 4.48 4.30 -5.52
CA PHE A 383 4.10 5.15 -4.40
C PHE A 383 2.77 4.68 -3.79
N GLY A 384 2.59 4.91 -2.50
CA GLY A 384 1.36 4.61 -1.76
C GLY A 384 0.55 5.88 -1.49
N VAL A 385 -0.78 5.77 -1.51
CA VAL A 385 -1.69 6.90 -1.31
C VAL A 385 -2.84 6.49 -0.38
N PHE A 386 -3.17 7.38 0.56
CA PHE A 386 -4.41 7.33 1.32
C PHE A 386 -5.46 8.33 0.83
N GLY A 387 -6.73 7.89 0.86
CA GLY A 387 -7.94 8.65 0.56
C GLY A 387 -7.94 9.34 -0.80
N ASP A 388 -7.25 8.75 -1.78
CA ASP A 388 -7.09 9.32 -3.12
C ASP A 388 -6.57 10.78 -3.10
N LEU A 389 -5.67 11.11 -2.15
CA LEU A 389 -5.07 12.45 -2.05
C LEU A 389 -4.45 12.90 -3.37
N ILE A 390 -3.75 11.97 -4.04
CA ILE A 390 -3.27 12.12 -5.41
C ILE A 390 -3.63 10.86 -6.22
N ASN A 391 -3.77 11.01 -7.53
CA ASN A 391 -4.00 9.89 -8.45
C ASN A 391 -2.94 9.78 -9.56
N ALA A 392 -1.90 10.62 -9.52
CA ALA A 392 -0.73 10.51 -10.37
C ALA A 392 0.47 11.19 -9.72
N LEU A 393 1.66 10.60 -9.91
CA LEU A 393 2.94 11.15 -9.49
C LEU A 393 4.01 10.87 -10.55
N ASP A 394 4.70 11.92 -10.99
CA ASP A 394 5.94 11.86 -11.76
C ASP A 394 7.05 12.46 -10.88
N PHE A 395 7.95 11.59 -10.42
CA PHE A 395 9.09 11.96 -9.60
C PHE A 395 10.35 11.46 -10.28
N ARG A 396 11.20 12.41 -10.71
CA ARG A 396 12.40 12.14 -11.49
C ARG A 396 13.57 13.00 -11.05
N ALA A 397 14.76 12.43 -11.16
CA ALA A 397 16.04 13.12 -11.01
C ALA A 397 16.84 13.00 -12.30
N SER A 398 17.56 14.05 -12.69
CA SER A 398 18.42 14.04 -13.88
C SER A 398 19.71 14.80 -13.67
N ALA A 399 20.80 14.29 -14.23
CA ALA A 399 22.13 14.92 -14.23
C ALA A 399 22.92 14.42 -15.44
N GLY A 400 23.68 15.29 -16.12
CA GLY A 400 24.65 14.86 -17.14
C GLY A 400 24.09 14.06 -18.32
N GLY A 401 22.81 14.25 -18.67
CA GLY A 401 22.11 13.46 -19.68
C GLY A 401 21.50 12.15 -19.17
N GLY A 402 21.80 11.74 -17.94
CA GLY A 402 21.14 10.62 -17.26
C GLY A 402 19.84 11.05 -16.56
N GLN A 403 18.94 10.08 -16.36
CA GLN A 403 17.69 10.25 -15.63
C GLN A 403 17.39 9.00 -14.81
N ALA A 404 16.77 9.18 -13.65
CA ALA A 404 16.22 8.10 -12.83
C ALA A 404 14.85 8.51 -12.27
N THR A 405 14.01 7.52 -12.03
CA THR A 405 12.67 7.63 -11.40
C THR A 405 12.60 6.75 -10.14
N MET A 406 11.45 6.72 -9.47
CA MET A 406 11.25 5.94 -8.24
C MET A 406 11.78 4.50 -8.36
N GLY A 407 12.58 4.08 -7.38
CA GLY A 407 13.23 2.77 -7.33
C GLY A 407 14.55 2.67 -8.10
N GLN A 408 14.86 3.63 -8.98
CA GLN A 408 16.07 3.64 -9.81
C GLN A 408 17.22 4.43 -9.18
N GLU A 409 18.38 4.37 -9.84
CA GLU A 409 19.61 5.05 -9.45
C GLU A 409 20.12 5.97 -10.58
N LEU A 410 20.34 7.24 -10.23
CA LEU A 410 21.00 8.24 -11.06
C LEU A 410 22.49 8.29 -10.68
N VAL A 411 23.38 8.08 -11.65
CA VAL A 411 24.81 8.30 -11.46
C VAL A 411 25.15 9.73 -11.86
N ALA A 412 25.83 10.47 -10.99
CA ALA A 412 26.26 11.85 -11.23
C ALA A 412 27.73 12.05 -10.84
N SER A 413 28.43 12.94 -11.54
CA SER A 413 29.80 13.32 -11.15
C SER A 413 29.79 14.18 -9.90
N ALA A 414 30.84 14.10 -9.08
CA ALA A 414 30.98 14.95 -7.90
C ALA A 414 30.79 16.45 -8.22
N GLY A 415 29.88 17.10 -7.49
CA GLY A 415 29.55 18.52 -7.65
C GLY A 415 28.62 18.84 -8.83
N GLN A 416 28.27 17.85 -9.66
CA GLN A 416 27.32 18.04 -10.75
C GLN A 416 25.93 18.44 -10.21
N THR A 417 25.24 19.34 -10.93
CA THR A 417 23.88 19.72 -10.57
C THR A 417 22.89 18.60 -10.92
N VAL A 418 22.20 18.08 -9.91
CA VAL A 418 21.05 17.20 -10.07
C VAL A 418 19.79 18.06 -10.12
N THR A 419 19.02 17.91 -11.18
CA THR A 419 17.69 18.51 -11.30
C THR A 419 16.65 17.50 -10.85
N VAL A 420 15.77 17.91 -9.95
CA VAL A 420 14.68 17.09 -9.42
C VAL A 420 13.36 17.71 -9.84
N THR A 421 12.53 16.95 -10.54
CA THR A 421 11.18 17.36 -10.93
C THR A 421 10.15 16.50 -10.22
N LEU A 422 9.16 17.16 -9.64
CA LEU A 422 7.97 16.57 -9.04
C LEU A 422 6.76 17.08 -9.82
N ARG A 423 5.89 16.16 -10.22
CA ARG A 423 4.58 16.50 -10.78
C ARG A 423 3.51 15.58 -10.18
N PHE A 424 2.35 16.12 -9.82
CA PHE A 424 1.24 15.31 -9.31
C PHE A 424 -0.13 15.80 -9.77
N LYS A 425 -1.13 14.92 -9.64
CA LYS A 425 -2.55 15.22 -9.85
C LYS A 425 -3.36 14.74 -8.65
N SER A 426 -4.46 15.42 -8.39
CA SER A 426 -5.51 14.95 -7.49
C SER A 426 -6.78 14.66 -8.30
N PRO A 427 -7.56 13.63 -7.95
CA PRO A 427 -8.84 13.39 -8.58
C PRO A 427 -9.84 14.49 -8.22
N ALA A 428 -10.92 14.58 -9.00
CA ALA A 428 -11.97 15.57 -8.77
C ALA A 428 -12.71 15.35 -7.43
N VAL A 429 -12.89 14.08 -7.03
CA VAL A 429 -13.48 13.67 -5.75
C VAL A 429 -12.77 12.42 -5.24
N ASN A 430 -12.83 12.18 -3.93
CA ASN A 430 -12.42 10.92 -3.30
C ASN A 430 -13.63 10.07 -2.85
N ASN A 431 -13.36 8.92 -2.21
CA ASN A 431 -14.37 7.94 -1.82
C ASN A 431 -15.05 8.21 -0.45
N TYR A 432 -14.85 9.40 0.13
CA TYR A 432 -15.46 9.73 1.42
C TYR A 432 -16.99 9.72 1.35
N GLN A 433 -17.61 9.02 2.29
CA GLN A 433 -19.06 8.96 2.47
C GLN A 433 -19.49 9.55 3.81
N ARG A 434 -20.66 10.18 3.87
CA ARG A 434 -21.22 10.68 5.13
C ARG A 434 -22.74 10.42 5.19
N PRO A 435 -23.23 9.59 6.12
CA PRO A 435 -22.47 8.73 7.03
C PRO A 435 -21.58 7.72 6.28
N VAL A 436 -20.58 7.16 6.95
CA VAL A 436 -19.72 6.11 6.38
C VAL A 436 -20.55 4.88 6.00
N ASN A 437 -20.16 4.19 4.91
CA ASN A 437 -20.87 3.03 4.33
C ASN A 437 -22.36 3.27 3.98
N SER A 438 -22.78 4.53 3.78
CA SER A 438 -24.18 4.87 3.43
C SER A 438 -24.47 4.83 1.93
N GLY A 439 -23.44 4.76 1.08
CA GLY A 439 -23.54 4.98 -0.36
C GLY A 439 -23.65 6.45 -0.78
N ASN A 440 -23.75 7.38 0.18
CA ASN A 440 -23.82 8.82 -0.10
C ASN A 440 -22.41 9.42 -0.10
N LEU A 441 -21.89 9.71 -1.29
CA LEU A 441 -20.60 10.40 -1.43
C LEU A 441 -20.69 11.82 -0.88
N GLY A 442 -19.73 12.18 -0.02
CA GLY A 442 -19.57 13.56 0.46
C GLY A 442 -18.93 14.50 -0.56
N ASN A 443 -18.53 13.98 -1.74
CA ASN A 443 -17.93 14.73 -2.85
C ASN A 443 -16.73 15.59 -2.42
N MET A 444 -15.92 15.09 -1.48
CA MET A 444 -14.75 15.84 -1.03
C MET A 444 -13.70 15.91 -2.13
N VAL A 445 -13.21 17.11 -2.39
CA VAL A 445 -12.13 17.37 -3.34
C VAL A 445 -10.80 17.26 -2.58
N PRO A 446 -10.00 16.20 -2.79
CA PRO A 446 -8.70 16.09 -2.14
C PRO A 446 -7.77 17.21 -2.62
N LYS A 447 -7.09 17.87 -1.66
CA LYS A 447 -6.13 18.94 -1.94
C LYS A 447 -4.83 18.69 -1.20
N VAL A 448 -3.72 18.63 -1.92
CA VAL A 448 -2.39 18.58 -1.33
C VAL A 448 -2.06 19.98 -0.79
N HIS A 449 -1.75 20.07 0.51
CA HIS A 449 -1.27 21.29 1.13
C HIS A 449 0.20 21.49 0.81
N HIS A 450 1.01 20.45 1.04
CA HIS A 450 2.44 20.48 0.81
C HIS A 450 3.01 19.11 0.43
N VAL A 451 4.18 19.13 -0.21
CA VAL A 451 4.99 17.95 -0.50
C VAL A 451 6.42 18.21 -0.03
N ASP A 452 6.92 17.36 0.86
CA ASP A 452 8.30 17.35 1.32
C ASP A 452 9.17 16.53 0.37
N LEU A 453 10.23 17.15 -0.15
CA LEU A 453 11.37 16.45 -0.71
C LEU A 453 12.35 16.15 0.41
N ILE A 454 12.49 14.88 0.74
CA ILE A 454 13.35 14.38 1.82
C ILE A 454 14.62 13.79 1.19
N VAL A 455 15.76 14.12 1.79
CA VAL A 455 17.08 13.63 1.38
C VAL A 455 17.80 13.01 2.57
N GLY A 456 18.53 11.93 2.34
CA GLY A 456 19.52 11.39 3.28
C GLY A 456 20.74 10.87 2.54
N ASP A 457 21.89 10.91 3.19
CA ASP A 457 23.14 10.38 2.68
C ASP A 457 23.11 8.85 2.69
N VAL A 458 23.69 8.27 1.63
CA VAL A 458 23.88 6.83 1.46
C VAL A 458 25.34 6.49 1.74
N GLY A 459 25.54 5.69 2.78
CA GLY A 459 26.84 5.19 3.23
C GLY A 459 26.98 3.67 3.05
N PRO A 460 28.01 3.06 3.66
CA PRO A 460 28.17 1.61 3.64
C PRO A 460 27.03 0.91 4.37
N LYS A 461 26.66 -0.28 3.89
CA LYS A 461 25.72 -1.17 4.59
C LYS A 461 26.22 -1.50 6.00
N ALA A 462 25.30 -1.52 6.97
CA ALA A 462 25.63 -1.99 8.31
C ALA A 462 25.99 -3.49 8.25
N VAL A 463 27.06 -3.87 8.96
CA VAL A 463 27.58 -5.25 8.96
C VAL A 463 27.04 -6.01 10.17
N PRO A 464 26.50 -7.23 10.02
CA PRO A 464 26.02 -8.04 11.15
C PRO A 464 27.06 -8.18 12.27
N GLY A 465 26.62 -8.08 13.52
CA GLY A 465 27.48 -8.19 14.70
C GLY A 465 28.26 -6.92 15.06
N THR A 466 28.06 -5.81 14.33
CA THR A 466 28.63 -4.50 14.68
C THR A 466 27.61 -3.61 15.38
N PRO A 467 28.01 -2.62 16.21
CA PRO A 467 27.06 -1.67 16.81
C PRO A 467 26.22 -0.90 15.78
N ALA A 468 26.77 -0.66 14.58
CA ALA A 468 26.04 0.00 13.49
C ALA A 468 24.81 -0.82 13.04
N TYR A 469 24.82 -2.14 13.24
CA TYR A 469 23.73 -3.05 12.86
C TYR A 469 22.49 -2.94 13.76
N ASP A 470 22.59 -2.21 14.87
CA ASP A 470 21.46 -1.92 15.76
C ASP A 470 21.01 -0.44 15.69
N VAL A 471 21.70 0.40 14.89
CA VAL A 471 21.34 1.82 14.73
C VAL A 471 20.11 1.93 13.85
N ALA A 472 18.99 2.37 14.42
CA ALA A 472 17.69 2.47 13.76
C ALA A 472 17.41 3.85 13.14
N THR A 473 18.46 4.66 12.92
CA THR A 473 18.32 6.04 12.41
C THR A 473 19.36 6.36 11.33
N ASN A 474 19.01 7.29 10.45
CA ASN A 474 19.94 7.96 9.56
C ASN A 474 19.98 9.46 9.89
N PRO A 475 21.03 9.95 10.58
CA PRO A 475 21.09 11.32 11.08
C PRO A 475 21.29 12.39 9.98
N SER A 476 21.64 11.99 8.76
CA SER A 476 21.76 12.92 7.62
C SER A 476 20.41 13.29 7.00
N THR A 477 19.36 12.53 7.35
CA THR A 477 18.03 12.64 6.77
C THR A 477 17.36 13.94 7.20
N ARG A 478 16.82 14.68 6.23
CA ARG A 478 16.08 15.91 6.47
C ARG A 478 15.13 16.24 5.33
N VAL A 479 14.13 17.08 5.61
CA VAL A 479 13.39 17.77 4.56
C VAL A 479 14.34 18.76 3.88
N LEU A 480 14.70 18.48 2.62
CA LEU A 480 15.52 19.38 1.80
C LEU A 480 14.73 20.62 1.40
N LYS A 481 13.49 20.41 0.97
CA LYS A 481 12.56 21.48 0.63
C LYS A 481 11.12 20.98 0.81
N ARG A 482 10.29 21.84 1.41
CA ARG A 482 8.83 21.72 1.43
C ARG A 482 8.26 22.57 0.32
N PHE A 483 7.50 21.96 -0.58
CA PHE A 483 6.81 22.65 -1.66
C PHE A 483 5.35 22.86 -1.26
N THR A 484 4.82 24.05 -1.54
CA THR A 484 3.42 24.39 -1.31
C THR A 484 2.77 24.86 -2.62
N SER A 485 1.50 25.26 -2.54
CA SER A 485 0.80 25.90 -3.67
C SER A 485 1.47 27.18 -4.20
N ALA A 486 2.40 27.79 -3.45
CA ALA A 486 3.20 28.91 -3.92
C ALA A 486 4.38 28.49 -4.83
N ASP A 487 4.81 27.22 -4.78
CA ASP A 487 5.98 26.73 -5.51
C ASP A 487 5.65 26.05 -6.84
N TRP A 488 4.51 25.36 -6.92
CA TRP A 488 4.13 24.61 -8.12
C TRP A 488 3.17 25.37 -9.03
N THR A 489 3.19 25.01 -10.30
CA THR A 489 2.28 25.57 -11.32
C THR A 489 1.39 24.48 -11.88
N LEU A 490 0.13 24.82 -12.16
CA LEU A 490 -0.80 23.92 -12.82
C LEU A 490 -0.58 23.98 -14.34
N GLY A 491 -0.12 22.88 -14.93
CA GLY A 491 0.04 22.72 -16.36
C GLY A 491 -1.31 22.48 -17.07
N ALA A 492 -1.35 22.75 -18.37
CA ALA A 492 -2.53 22.48 -19.22
C ALA A 492 -2.89 20.99 -19.30
N ASP A 493 -1.95 20.10 -19.00
CA ASP A 493 -2.16 18.67 -18.89
C ASP A 493 -2.68 18.22 -17.52
N GLY A 494 -2.99 19.19 -16.64
CA GLY A 494 -3.60 19.01 -15.33
C GLY A 494 -2.62 18.67 -14.20
N TYR A 495 -1.31 18.61 -14.46
CA TYR A 495 -0.32 18.35 -13.41
C TYR A 495 0.08 19.63 -12.67
N TYR A 496 0.08 19.60 -11.35
CA TYR A 496 0.90 20.52 -10.56
C TYR A 496 2.35 20.13 -10.69
N SER A 497 3.22 21.04 -11.09
CA SER A 497 4.63 20.76 -11.38
C SER A 497 5.57 21.74 -10.67
N VAL A 498 6.64 21.21 -10.09
CA VAL A 498 7.73 21.98 -9.48
C VAL A 498 9.08 21.34 -9.79
N THR A 499 10.13 22.16 -9.89
CA THR A 499 11.51 21.71 -10.11
C THR A 499 12.43 22.39 -9.11
N THR A 500 13.40 21.64 -8.60
CA THR A 500 14.49 22.15 -7.77
C THR A 500 15.81 21.51 -8.20
N THR A 501 16.91 22.00 -7.64
CA THR A 501 18.24 21.47 -7.91
C THR A 501 19.02 21.25 -6.62
N LEU A 502 19.91 20.26 -6.63
CA LEU A 502 20.87 20.01 -5.57
C LEU A 502 22.24 19.61 -6.17
N PRO A 503 23.37 19.96 -5.52
CA PRO A 503 24.66 19.46 -5.95
C PRO A 503 24.83 17.99 -5.56
N ALA A 504 25.34 17.18 -6.48
CA ALA A 504 25.78 15.79 -6.26
C ALA A 504 27.06 15.75 -5.40
N SER A 505 26.94 16.18 -4.14
CA SER A 505 28.07 16.28 -3.21
C SER A 505 28.33 14.98 -2.45
N ARG A 506 27.31 14.13 -2.31
CA ARG A 506 27.35 12.82 -1.66
C ARG A 506 26.37 11.89 -2.36
N SER A 507 26.61 10.58 -2.28
CA SER A 507 25.58 9.60 -2.63
C SER A 507 24.40 9.76 -1.67
N GLN A 508 23.19 9.84 -2.21
CA GLN A 508 21.98 10.21 -1.47
C GLN A 508 20.78 9.41 -1.97
N TYR A 509 19.75 9.29 -1.13
CA TYR A 509 18.41 8.92 -1.59
C TYR A 509 17.49 10.14 -1.49
N LEU A 510 16.51 10.21 -2.38
CA LEU A 510 15.51 11.27 -2.46
C LEU A 510 14.13 10.62 -2.42
N ARG A 511 13.27 11.00 -1.47
CA ARG A 511 11.88 10.52 -1.38
C ARG A 511 10.91 11.65 -1.14
N LEU A 512 9.64 11.40 -1.44
CA LEU A 512 8.56 12.36 -1.24
C LEU A 512 7.62 11.90 -0.13
N ARG A 513 7.14 12.86 0.65
CA ARG A 513 5.98 12.71 1.53
C ARG A 513 5.07 13.91 1.31
N GLY A 514 3.79 13.68 1.03
CA GLY A 514 2.83 14.78 0.89
C GLY A 514 1.55 14.55 1.67
N THR A 515 0.87 15.63 2.02
CA THR A 515 -0.34 15.61 2.85
C THR A 515 -1.30 16.73 2.49
N ASN A 516 -2.57 16.58 2.88
CA ASN A 516 -3.58 17.64 2.87
C ASN A 516 -3.53 18.52 4.12
N LEU A 517 -2.75 18.14 5.14
CA LEU A 517 -2.66 18.88 6.39
C LEU A 517 -1.74 20.10 6.27
N ALA A 518 -2.10 21.16 7.01
CA ALA A 518 -1.17 22.23 7.29
C ALA A 518 0.02 21.73 8.13
N GLU A 519 1.06 22.54 8.23
CA GLU A 519 2.29 22.14 8.93
C GLU A 519 2.03 21.85 10.41
N ASP A 520 1.21 22.67 11.06
CA ASP A 520 0.82 22.53 12.46
C ASP A 520 -0.69 22.39 12.58
N VAL A 521 -1.15 21.14 12.67
CA VAL A 521 -2.55 20.82 12.96
C VAL A 521 -2.61 20.08 14.29
N PRO A 522 -3.26 20.65 15.33
CA PRO A 522 -3.28 20.05 16.66
C PRO A 522 -3.65 18.56 16.65
N GLY A 523 -2.76 17.73 17.20
CA GLY A 523 -2.95 16.27 17.29
C GLY A 523 -2.75 15.49 15.99
N LEU A 524 -2.50 16.15 14.84
CA LEU A 524 -2.34 15.50 13.54
C LEU A 524 -0.96 15.76 12.89
N SER A 525 -0.44 16.99 12.97
CA SER A 525 0.86 17.36 12.42
C SER A 525 1.57 18.42 13.27
N ALA A 526 2.90 18.39 13.27
CA ALA A 526 3.75 19.44 13.85
C ALA A 526 4.97 19.65 12.95
N GLY A 527 5.22 20.89 12.51
CA GLY A 527 6.29 21.19 11.55
C GLY A 527 6.18 20.38 10.24
N GLY A 528 4.97 19.96 9.86
CA GLY A 528 4.65 19.11 8.71
C GLY A 528 5.02 17.62 8.86
N GLU A 529 5.53 17.21 10.02
CA GLU A 529 5.65 15.78 10.38
C GLU A 529 4.31 15.28 10.92
N PRO A 530 3.87 14.04 10.59
CA PRO A 530 2.68 13.46 11.20
C PRO A 530 2.91 13.21 12.70
N LEU A 531 1.86 13.40 13.51
CA LEU A 531 1.85 13.04 14.93
C LEU A 531 1.24 11.64 15.13
N ALA A 532 1.51 11.04 16.29
CA ALA A 532 0.97 9.74 16.65
C ALA A 532 -0.56 9.80 16.74
N ASP A 533 -1.24 8.94 15.98
CA ASP A 533 -2.70 8.90 15.93
C ASP A 533 -3.29 8.58 17.31
N GLN A 534 -4.38 9.26 17.64
CA GLN A 534 -5.15 9.03 18.86
C GLN A 534 -6.38 8.16 18.58
N PRO A 535 -6.84 7.38 19.58
CA PRO A 535 -7.95 6.47 19.38
C PRO A 535 -9.28 7.24 19.46
N VAL A 536 -10.29 6.77 18.71
CA VAL A 536 -11.65 7.30 18.82
C VAL A 536 -12.45 6.42 19.79
N ASN A 537 -12.65 6.91 21.01
CA ASN A 537 -13.26 6.13 22.11
C ASN A 537 -14.77 6.37 22.29
N THR A 538 -15.43 6.95 21.29
CA THR A 538 -16.88 7.21 21.36
C THR A 538 -17.66 5.90 21.52
N ALA A 539 -18.56 5.86 22.49
CA ALA A 539 -19.31 4.66 22.83
C ALA A 539 -20.39 4.32 21.78
N ASP A 540 -21.08 5.33 21.25
CA ASP A 540 -22.06 5.14 20.17
C ASP A 540 -21.36 4.73 18.87
N ASN A 541 -21.73 3.57 18.34
CA ASN A 541 -21.05 2.97 17.19
C ASN A 541 -21.15 3.84 15.93
N ALA A 542 -22.34 4.36 15.60
CA ALA A 542 -22.55 5.16 14.40
C ALA A 542 -21.72 6.45 14.44
N THR A 543 -21.80 7.16 15.57
CA THR A 543 -21.00 8.38 15.79
C THR A 543 -19.50 8.08 15.74
N ARG A 544 -19.05 6.98 16.36
CA ARG A 544 -17.64 6.57 16.33
C ARG A 544 -17.16 6.32 14.90
N HIS A 545 -17.94 5.59 14.09
CA HIS A 545 -17.55 5.28 12.72
C HIS A 545 -17.43 6.53 11.85
N ASP A 546 -18.39 7.47 11.96
CA ASP A 546 -18.30 8.75 11.25
C ASP A 546 -17.11 9.58 11.72
N GLN A 547 -16.79 9.60 13.03
CA GLN A 547 -15.59 10.28 13.55
C GLN A 547 -14.28 9.66 13.05
N ILE A 548 -14.21 8.33 12.96
CA ILE A 548 -13.05 7.62 12.39
C ILE A 548 -12.89 8.00 10.92
N ASN A 549 -13.98 7.96 10.16
CA ASN A 549 -13.99 8.30 8.74
C ASN A 549 -13.61 9.79 8.50
N ASP A 550 -14.18 10.71 9.29
CA ASP A 550 -13.84 12.14 9.28
C ASP A 550 -12.35 12.36 9.61
N ARG A 551 -11.82 11.70 10.64
CA ARG A 551 -10.38 11.76 11.00
C ARG A 551 -9.50 11.26 9.85
N ASN A 552 -9.83 10.09 9.31
CA ASN A 552 -9.02 9.42 8.30
C ASN A 552 -8.97 10.25 7.01
N TYR A 553 -10.12 10.66 6.47
CA TYR A 553 -10.16 11.51 5.27
C TYR A 553 -9.76 12.97 5.51
N GLY A 554 -9.75 13.43 6.77
CA GLY A 554 -9.15 14.69 7.16
C GLY A 554 -7.61 14.66 7.25
N SER A 555 -7.01 13.48 7.39
CA SER A 555 -5.56 13.27 7.57
C SER A 555 -5.02 12.29 6.52
N LEU A 556 -4.84 12.80 5.31
CA LEU A 556 -4.40 12.05 4.15
C LEU A 556 -2.91 12.24 3.89
N TRP A 557 -2.27 11.17 3.46
CA TRP A 557 -0.84 11.13 3.19
C TRP A 557 -0.54 10.31 1.94
N PHE A 558 0.53 10.67 1.23
CA PHE A 558 1.16 9.82 0.22
C PHE A 558 2.66 9.76 0.44
N TYR A 559 3.27 8.63 0.07
CA TYR A 559 4.71 8.39 0.19
C TYR A 559 5.23 7.79 -1.11
N SER A 560 6.30 8.35 -1.66
CA SER A 560 7.01 7.77 -2.81
C SER A 560 8.10 6.81 -2.37
N ASN A 561 8.36 5.78 -3.16
CA ASN A 561 9.66 5.10 -3.09
C ASN A 561 10.78 6.05 -3.53
N PRO A 562 12.03 5.81 -3.08
CA PRO A 562 13.10 6.76 -3.30
C PRO A 562 13.71 6.67 -4.71
N ILE A 563 14.32 7.76 -5.15
CA ILE A 563 15.32 7.78 -6.21
C ILE A 563 16.70 7.81 -5.54
N PHE A 564 17.62 6.97 -5.97
CA PHE A 564 19.00 7.02 -5.48
C PHE A 564 19.85 7.89 -6.40
N VAL A 565 20.76 8.66 -5.84
CA VAL A 565 21.78 9.44 -6.54
C VAL A 565 23.13 8.92 -6.07
N THR A 566 23.91 8.35 -6.98
CA THR A 566 25.27 7.86 -6.70
C THR A 566 26.28 8.84 -7.26
N VAL A 567 27.18 9.31 -6.39
CA VAL A 567 28.28 10.19 -6.79
C VAL A 567 29.49 9.36 -7.20
N LYS A 568 30.04 9.64 -8.39
CA LYS A 568 31.28 9.04 -8.90
C LYS A 568 32.35 10.08 -9.22
#